data_AF-A0A5S3U222-F1
#
_entry.id   AF-A0A5S3U222-F1
#
_cell.length_a   1.000
_cell.length_b   1.000
_cell.length_c   1.000
_cell.angle_alpha   90.00
_cell.angle_beta   90.00
_cell.angle_gamma   90.00
#
_symmetry.space_group_name_H-M   'P 1'
#
loop_
_entity.id
_entity.type
_entity.pdbx_description
1 polymer ?
#
loop_
_entity_poly.entity_id
_entity_poly.type
_entity_poly.pdbx_seq_one_letter_code
_entity_poly.pdbx_strand_id
1 'polypeptide(L)'
;YIEYLAEQLQIAENNKRRCSLLFIDLAGCTQVNDSFGHSSGDEVLIQVAARLSSVLRHHKLINLSPKIQLEENLDRLGGYEFSIFISLQLDQ
;
A
#
# COMPACT_ATOMS: atom_id res chain seq x y z
N TYR A 1 -2.28 0.67 -10.86
CA TYR A 1 -2.99 0.64 -9.56
C TYR A 1 -4.52 0.70 -9.68
N ILE A 2 -5.11 1.70 -10.36
CA ILE A 2 -6.58 1.76 -10.51
C ILE A 2 -7.15 0.51 -11.20
N GLU A 3 -6.50 0.02 -12.25
CA GLU A 3 -6.87 -1.24 -12.92
C GLU A 3 -6.84 -2.43 -11.95
N TYR A 4 -5.80 -2.52 -11.11
CA TYR A 4 -5.69 -3.53 -10.07
C TYR A 4 -6.85 -3.43 -9.05
N LEU A 5 -7.18 -2.23 -8.57
CA LEU A 5 -8.31 -2.04 -7.65
C LEU A 5 -9.63 -2.48 -8.27
N ALA A 6 -9.88 -2.11 -9.54
CA ALA A 6 -11.09 -2.51 -10.25
C ALA A 6 -11.19 -4.04 -10.37
N GLU A 7 -10.09 -4.70 -10.72
CA GLU A 7 -10.02 -6.17 -10.76
C GLU A 7 -10.29 -6.79 -9.38
N GLN A 8 -9.66 -6.29 -8.32
CA GLN A 8 -9.84 -6.84 -6.98
C GLN A 8 -11.25 -6.60 -6.41
N LEU A 9 -11.87 -5.46 -6.72
CA LEU A 9 -13.26 -5.20 -6.36
C LEU A 9 -14.20 -6.20 -7.04
N GLN A 10 -14.00 -6.47 -8.33
CA GLN A 10 -14.78 -7.48 -9.05
C GLN A 10 -14.57 -8.89 -8.46
N ILE A 11 -13.33 -9.25 -8.12
CA ILE A 11 -13.01 -10.53 -7.47
C ILE A 11 -13.68 -10.62 -6.10
N ALA A 12 -13.64 -9.55 -5.30
CA ALA A 12 -14.27 -9.51 -3.99
C ALA A 12 -15.80 -9.66 -4.10
N GLU A 13 -16.43 -8.96 -5.04
CA GLU A 13 -17.87 -9.05 -5.32
C GLU A 13 -18.27 -10.49 -5.72
N ASN A 14 -17.58 -11.06 -6.72
CA ASN A 14 -17.87 -12.41 -7.22
C ASN A 14 -17.74 -13.48 -6.13
N ASN A 15 -16.77 -13.30 -5.22
CA ASN A 15 -16.52 -14.24 -4.13
C ASN A 15 -17.26 -13.89 -2.82
N LYS A 16 -18.10 -12.84 -2.82
CA LYS A 16 -18.78 -12.30 -1.62
C LYS A 16 -17.81 -12.04 -0.45
N ARG A 17 -16.60 -11.59 -0.77
CA ARG A 17 -15.56 -11.26 0.21
C ARG A 17 -15.63 -9.79 0.58
N ARG A 18 -15.26 -9.48 1.82
CA ARG A 18 -15.07 -8.09 2.25
C ARG A 18 -13.70 -7.62 1.81
N CYS A 19 -13.60 -6.34 1.47
CA CYS A 19 -12.33 -5.68 1.22
C CYS A 19 -12.31 -4.32 1.90
N SER A 20 -11.12 -3.74 1.99
CA SER A 20 -10.90 -2.41 2.56
C SER A 20 -9.79 -1.70 1.80
N LEU A 21 -9.95 -0.39 1.62
CA LEU A 21 -8.94 0.48 1.06
C LEU A 21 -8.54 1.49 2.13
N LEU A 22 -7.26 1.50 2.48
CA LEU A 22 -6.69 2.40 3.47
C LEU A 22 -5.89 3.49 2.74
N PHE A 23 -6.14 4.75 3.08
CA PHE A 23 -5.32 5.89 2.67
C PHE A 23 -4.49 6.35 3.86
N ILE A 24 -3.20 6.59 3.61
CA ILE A 24 -2.22 6.99 4.62
C ILE A 24 -1.52 8.25 4.12
N ASP A 25 -1.66 9.34 4.86
CA ASP A 25 -0.88 10.57 4.65
C ASP A 25 0.19 10.66 5.74
N LEU A 26 1.45 10.88 5.35
CA LEU A 26 2.55 11.05 6.31
C LEU A 26 2.72 12.53 6.66
N ALA A 27 2.35 12.87 7.89
CA ALA A 27 2.60 14.19 8.44
C ALA A 27 4.10 14.43 8.74
N GLY A 28 4.53 15.69 8.60
CA GLY A 28 5.87 16.12 9.03
C GLY A 28 7.00 15.90 8.01
N CYS A 29 6.74 15.27 6.87
CA CYS A 29 7.78 15.06 5.85
C CYS A 29 8.32 16.38 5.26
N THR A 30 7.49 17.43 5.16
CA THR A 30 7.96 18.78 4.78
C THR A 30 8.98 19.32 5.79
N GLN A 31 8.73 19.16 7.09
CA GLN A 31 9.66 19.61 8.13
C GLN A 31 11.00 18.85 8.06
N VAL A 32 10.96 17.56 7.72
CA VAL A 32 12.18 16.76 7.47
C VAL A 32 12.94 17.33 6.27
N ASN A 33 12.26 17.62 5.17
CA ASN A 33 12.90 18.22 3.98
C ASN A 33 13.50 19.59 4.28
N ASP A 34 12.79 20.42 5.02
CA ASP A 34 13.26 21.77 5.38
C ASP A 34 14.48 21.72 6.30
N SER A 35 14.56 20.72 7.18
CA SER A 35 15.63 20.58 8.17
C SER A 35 16.84 19.80 7.66
N PHE A 36 16.64 18.84 6.76
CA PHE A 36 17.66 17.86 6.36
C PHE A 36 17.78 17.66 4.84
N GLY A 37 17.06 18.44 4.04
CA GLY A 37 17.06 18.35 2.57
C GLY A 37 16.18 17.24 2.01
N HIS A 38 15.89 17.33 0.70
CA HIS A 38 14.99 16.41 0.00
C HIS A 38 15.44 14.94 0.01
N SER A 39 16.75 14.68 -0.06
CA SER A 39 17.28 13.31 -0.01
C SER A 39 16.91 12.60 1.29
N SER A 40 16.88 13.32 2.40
CA SER A 40 16.45 12.79 3.70
C SER A 40 14.95 12.46 3.73
N GLY A 41 14.11 13.25 3.05
CA GLY A 41 12.70 12.92 2.87
C GLY A 41 12.49 11.69 2.01
N ASP A 42 13.27 11.53 0.95
CA ASP A 42 13.24 10.34 0.10
C ASP A 42 13.63 9.08 0.89
N GLU A 43 14.67 9.17 1.74
CA GLU A 43 15.04 8.09 2.65
C GLU A 43 13.90 7.73 3.61
N VAL A 44 13.21 8.71 4.18
CA VAL A 44 12.03 8.47 5.03
C VAL A 44 10.93 7.74 4.25
N LEU A 45 10.64 8.17 3.02
CA LEU A 45 9.63 7.52 2.18
C LEU A 45 9.99 6.07 1.86
N ILE A 46 11.27 5.79 1.55
CA ILE A 46 11.77 4.43 1.33
C ILE A 46 11.58 3.58 2.60
N GLN A 47 11.93 4.11 3.77
CA GLN A 47 11.78 3.41 5.04
C GLN A 47 10.31 3.15 5.38
N VAL A 48 9.41 4.08 5.09
CA VAL A 48 7.97 3.88 5.30
C VAL A 48 7.44 2.79 4.36
N ALA A 49 7.76 2.83 3.07
CA ALA A 49 7.35 1.79 2.12
C ALA A 49 7.82 0.40 2.57
N ALA A 50 9.08 0.28 3.01
CA ALA A 50 9.64 -0.97 3.52
C ALA A 50 8.91 -1.48 4.77
N ARG A 51 8.58 -0.58 5.71
CA ARG A 51 7.84 -0.93 6.94
C ARG A 51 6.41 -1.37 6.65
N LEU A 52 5.68 -0.62 5.82
CA LEU A 52 4.32 -0.99 5.42
C LEU A 52 4.31 -2.36 4.73
N SER A 53 5.19 -2.57 3.76
CA SER A 53 5.34 -3.85 3.06
C SER A 53 5.70 -5.00 4.01
N SER A 54 6.57 -4.77 5.00
CA SER A 54 6.90 -5.75 6.04
C SER A 54 5.68 -6.13 6.90
N VAL A 55 4.85 -5.16 7.29
CA VAL A 55 3.63 -5.40 8.07
C VAL A 55 2.64 -6.24 7.25
N LEU A 56 2.43 -5.90 5.98
CA LEU A 56 1.54 -6.67 5.10
C LEU A 56 2.00 -8.11 4.91
N ARG A 57 3.30 -8.33 4.69
CA ARG A 57 3.87 -9.68 4.61
C ARG A 57 3.68 -10.48 5.90
N HIS A 58 3.95 -9.84 7.05
CA HIS A 58 3.80 -10.50 8.36
C HIS A 58 2.38 -10.99 8.60
N HIS A 59 1.37 -10.21 8.22
CA HIS A 59 -0.04 -10.57 8.36
C HIS A 59 -0.63 -11.34 7.18
N LYS A 60 0.20 -11.77 6.20
CA LYS A 60 -0.25 -12.47 4.98
C LYS A 60 -1.32 -11.70 4.19
N LEU A 61 -1.21 -10.37 4.18
CA LEU A 61 -2.12 -9.46 3.49
C LEU A 61 -1.59 -9.02 2.12
N ILE A 62 -0.47 -9.60 1.65
CA ILE A 62 0.09 -9.27 0.34
C ILE A 62 -0.72 -9.89 -0.79
N ASN A 63 -0.83 -9.15 -1.90
CA ASN A 63 -1.38 -9.66 -3.14
C ASN A 63 -0.34 -9.48 -4.25
N LEU A 64 0.14 -10.60 -4.78
CA LEU A 64 1.19 -10.62 -5.79
C LEU A 64 0.58 -10.70 -7.19
N SER A 65 1.08 -9.85 -8.08
CA SER A 65 0.76 -9.92 -9.49
C SER A 65 1.12 -11.29 -10.06
N PRO A 66 0.21 -12.03 -10.71
CA PRO A 66 0.53 -13.31 -11.33
C PRO A 66 1.60 -13.21 -12.43
N LYS A 67 1.71 -12.04 -13.08
CA LYS A 67 2.60 -11.82 -14.24
C LYS A 67 4.01 -11.41 -13.84
N ILE A 68 4.14 -10.50 -12.88
CA ILE A 68 5.43 -9.87 -12.54
C ILE A 68 5.92 -10.21 -11.12
N GLN A 69 5.13 -10.96 -10.34
CA GLN A 69 5.45 -11.38 -8.96
C GLN A 69 5.80 -10.22 -8.02
N LEU A 70 5.26 -9.03 -8.28
CA LEU A 70 5.38 -7.85 -7.42
C LEU A 70 4.12 -7.65 -6.58
N GLU A 71 4.28 -7.05 -5.40
CA GLU A 71 3.18 -6.61 -4.54
C GLU A 71 2.42 -5.47 -5.23
N GLU A 72 1.13 -5.64 -5.48
CA GLU A 72 0.27 -4.63 -6.16
C GLU A 72 -0.69 -3.93 -5.20
N ASN A 73 -0.80 -4.43 -3.96
CA ASN A 73 -1.79 -3.96 -3.00
C ASN A 73 -1.30 -2.88 -2.05
N LEU A 74 -0.05 -2.43 -2.21
CA LEU A 74 0.53 -1.23 -1.58
C LEU A 74 1.03 -0.33 -2.71
N ASP A 75 0.59 0.92 -2.75
CA ASP A 75 1.03 1.90 -3.75
C ASP A 75 1.27 3.29 -3.15
N ARG A 76 2.16 4.07 -3.75
CA ARG A 76 2.38 5.48 -3.43
C ARG A 76 1.63 6.33 -4.45
N LEU A 77 0.66 7.12 -3.97
CA LEU A 77 -0.19 7.94 -4.84
C LEU A 77 0.51 9.22 -5.32
N GLY A 78 1.53 9.66 -4.56
CA GLY A 78 2.27 10.89 -4.83
C GLY A 78 2.65 11.54 -3.50
N GLY A 79 3.56 12.53 -3.55
CA GLY A 79 3.97 13.28 -2.35
C GLY A 79 4.33 12.35 -1.19
N TYR A 80 3.55 12.42 -0.11
CA TYR A 80 3.70 11.59 1.10
C TYR A 80 2.52 10.64 1.33
N GLU A 81 1.70 10.41 0.30
CA GLU A 81 0.47 9.64 0.38
C GLU A 81 0.70 8.20 -0.13
N PHE A 82 0.24 7.25 0.68
CA PHE A 82 0.23 5.82 0.37
C PHE A 82 -1.20 5.29 0.41
N SER A 83 -1.43 4.22 -0.33
CA SER A 83 -2.68 3.47 -0.25
C SER A 83 -2.42 1.98 -0.17
N ILE A 84 -3.29 1.29 0.57
CA ILE A 84 -3.23 -0.15 0.77
C ILE A 84 -4.60 -0.74 0.52
N PHE A 85 -4.68 -1.69 -0.40
CA PHE A 85 -5.85 -2.52 -0.59
C PHE A 85 -5.71 -3.84 0.18
N ILE A 86 -6.74 -4.22 0.93
CA ILE A 86 -6.78 -5.46 1.69
C ILE A 86 -8.04 -6.23 1.32
N SER A 87 -7.87 -7.48 0.88
CA SER A 87 -8.97 -8.43 0.76
C SER A 87 -9.04 -9.27 2.03
N LEU A 88 -10.18 -9.25 2.72
CA LEU A 88 -10.40 -10.04 3.92
C LEU A 88 -11.01 -11.38 3.50
N GLN A 89 -10.26 -12.47 3.67
CA GLN A 89 -10.88 -13.78 3.79
C GLN A 89 -11.59 -13.82 5.13
N LEU A 90 -12.91 -13.98 5.10
CA LEU A 90 -13.63 -14.47 6.26
C LEU A 90 -13.28 -15.95 6.34
N ASP A 91 -12.49 -16.33 7.34
CA ASP A 91 -12.37 -17.73 7.73
C ASP A 91 -13.80 -18.25 8.00
N GLN A 92 -14.17 -19.34 7.34
CA GLN A 92 -15.45 -20.03 7.56
C GLN A 92 -15.41 -20.83 8.86
#